data_AF-A0A256ZW64-F1
#
_entry.id   AF-A0A256ZW64-F1
#
_cell.length_a   1.000
_cell.length_b   1.000
_cell.length_c   1.000
_cell.angle_alpha   90.00
_cell.angle_beta   90.00
_cell.angle_gamma   90.00
#
_symmetry.space_group_name_H-M   'P 1'
#
loop_
_entity.id
_entity.type
_entity.pdbx_description
1 polymer ?
#
loop_
_entity_poly.entity_id
_entity_poly.type
_entity_poly.pdbx_seq_one_letter_code
_entity_poly.pdbx_strand_id
1 'polypeptide(L)'
;MVLKKGILNLEVVIAVYFYVWYGRGLGSRHWNDSCVNVVVDKPIWGYYSSIDYEIIEKQIKLIKEANIDVLFISWWGPGSYEDEVAKRVFEIIRKYGIRASIMIEPYLGLDPSLYNESFWIKILKYISRNYIQPYNDVYFKLEGKPLILAFNPIGQLYNPEKDFNAYTFRIVGNGIDEGGYQDWDLWPDYLVNVKYVDQWRYIVKNRCLIRIIAIYSWNEYHERSAIEPHFDVSIPNPSYFYEITKNYISKVKHFEQD
;
A
#
# COMPACT_ATOMS: atom_id res chain seq x y z
N MET A 1 9.54 -43.12 -14.92
CA MET A 1 9.12 -41.73 -15.20
C MET A 1 7.84 -41.46 -14.43
N VAL A 2 7.92 -40.69 -13.34
CA VAL A 2 6.75 -40.25 -12.57
C VAL A 2 6.76 -38.73 -12.62
N LEU A 3 5.91 -38.18 -13.47
CA LEU A 3 5.57 -36.76 -13.46
C LEU A 3 4.59 -36.54 -12.30
N LYS A 4 5.05 -35.90 -11.22
CA LYS A 4 4.13 -35.31 -10.24
C LYS A 4 3.96 -33.84 -10.59
N LYS A 5 2.72 -33.50 -10.96
CA LYS A 5 2.12 -32.17 -11.15
C LYS A 5 2.93 -31.06 -10.50
N GLY A 6 3.64 -30.29 -11.33
CA GLY A 6 4.01 -28.92 -10.98
C GLY A 6 2.73 -28.11 -10.87
N ILE A 7 2.19 -27.97 -9.66
CA ILE A 7 1.52 -26.72 -9.33
C ILE A 7 2.69 -25.76 -9.20
N LEU A 8 2.89 -24.89 -10.19
CA LEU A 8 3.77 -23.75 -10.01
C LEU A 8 3.33 -23.07 -8.71
N ASN A 9 4.12 -23.22 -7.65
CA ASN A 9 3.99 -22.50 -6.40
C ASN A 9 4.30 -21.04 -6.76
N LEU A 10 3.33 -20.35 -7.36
CA LEU A 10 3.38 -18.91 -7.53
C LEU A 10 3.33 -18.35 -6.11
N GLU A 11 4.47 -17.87 -5.64
CA GLU A 11 4.61 -17.28 -4.33
C GLU A 11 3.57 -16.16 -4.15
N VAL A 12 2.83 -16.22 -3.05
CA VAL A 12 1.87 -15.19 -2.70
C VAL A 12 2.59 -13.88 -2.43
N VAL A 13 2.16 -12.82 -3.11
CA VAL A 13 2.70 -11.48 -2.92
C VAL A 13 2.01 -10.83 -1.73
N ILE A 14 2.80 -10.32 -0.78
CA ILE A 14 2.30 -9.52 0.32
C ILE A 14 2.60 -8.04 0.03
N ALA A 15 1.54 -7.25 -0.10
CA ALA A 15 1.62 -5.81 -0.29
C ALA A 15 1.09 -5.07 0.95
N VAL A 16 1.50 -3.82 1.12
CA VAL A 16 0.99 -2.94 2.17
C VAL A 16 0.80 -1.53 1.64
N TYR A 17 -0.30 -0.88 2.03
CA TYR A 17 -0.53 0.53 1.73
C TYR A 17 0.37 1.39 2.63
N PHE A 18 1.13 2.30 2.01
CA PHE A 18 2.20 3.05 2.66
C PHE A 18 2.05 4.56 2.42
N TYR A 19 1.85 5.31 3.51
CA TYR A 19 1.55 6.73 3.50
C TYR A 19 2.79 7.55 3.86
N VAL A 20 3.17 8.44 2.96
CA VAL A 20 4.47 9.14 3.00
C VAL A 20 4.33 10.65 3.24
N TRP A 21 3.28 11.04 3.97
CA TRP A 21 2.82 12.44 4.07
C TRP A 21 3.10 13.14 5.41
N TYR A 22 3.61 12.45 6.42
CA TYR A 22 3.77 13.00 7.78
C TYR A 22 4.91 14.02 7.88
N GLY A 23 4.68 15.17 8.55
CA GLY A 23 5.68 16.19 8.86
C GLY A 23 6.34 16.00 10.23
N ARG A 24 7.41 16.74 10.55
CA ARG A 24 8.07 16.59 11.87
C ARG A 24 7.27 17.29 12.98
N GLY A 25 6.92 16.54 14.02
CA GLY A 25 6.41 17.06 15.30
C GLY A 25 4.88 17.14 15.39
N LEU A 26 4.37 17.20 16.62
CA LEU A 26 2.94 17.39 16.87
C LEU A 26 2.50 18.79 16.41
N GLY A 27 1.33 18.88 15.79
CA GLY A 27 0.80 20.08 15.13
C GLY A 27 1.34 20.31 13.72
N SER A 28 2.21 19.42 13.21
CA SER A 28 2.70 19.48 11.83
C SER A 28 1.85 18.63 10.89
N ARG A 29 2.18 18.67 9.59
CA ARG A 29 1.48 17.97 8.50
C ARG A 29 1.09 16.53 8.92
N HIS A 30 -0.21 16.23 8.92
CA HIS A 30 -0.78 14.92 9.30
C HIS A 30 -0.53 14.47 10.77
N TRP A 31 0.03 15.33 11.62
CA TRP A 31 0.10 15.12 13.07
C TRP A 31 -0.73 16.17 13.80
N ASN A 32 -2.06 16.09 13.69
CA ASN A 32 -2.97 17.04 14.33
C ASN A 32 -2.72 18.50 13.90
N ASP A 33 -2.43 18.71 12.61
CA ASP A 33 -2.42 20.02 11.94
C ASP A 33 -3.83 20.60 11.72
N SER A 34 -4.86 19.81 12.01
CA SER A 34 -6.27 20.20 11.99
C SER A 34 -7.00 19.69 13.24
N CYS A 35 -8.10 20.36 13.60
CA CYS A 35 -9.02 19.89 14.63
C CYS A 35 -9.98 18.79 14.13
N VAL A 36 -9.94 18.50 12.83
CA VAL A 36 -10.70 17.43 12.16
C VAL A 36 -9.71 16.31 11.82
N ASN A 37 -10.14 15.04 11.93
CA ASN A 37 -9.31 13.85 11.67
C ASN A 37 -8.09 13.73 12.59
N VAL A 38 -8.31 13.89 13.90
CA VAL A 38 -7.27 13.83 14.92
C VAL A 38 -6.63 12.44 15.00
N VAL A 39 -5.32 12.39 14.94
CA VAL A 39 -4.48 11.24 15.26
C VAL A 39 -4.31 11.13 16.77
N VAL A 40 -4.79 10.02 17.32
CA VAL A 40 -4.71 9.69 18.75
C VAL A 40 -3.57 8.72 19.08
N ASP A 41 -3.21 7.87 18.13
CA ASP A 41 -2.16 6.87 18.28
C ASP A 41 -0.78 7.49 17.99
N LYS A 42 0.27 6.97 18.62
CA LYS A 42 1.62 7.56 18.52
C LYS A 42 2.66 6.53 18.05
N PRO A 43 3.32 6.73 16.89
CA PRO A 43 4.40 5.85 16.45
C PRO A 43 5.51 5.71 17.51
N ILE A 44 6.17 4.56 17.58
CA ILE A 44 7.26 4.34 18.54
C ILE A 44 8.45 5.31 18.37
N TRP A 45 8.62 5.87 17.17
CA TRP A 45 9.64 6.87 16.86
C TRP A 45 9.16 8.32 17.03
N GLY A 46 7.96 8.50 17.59
CA GLY A 46 7.31 9.81 17.76
C GLY A 46 6.73 10.34 16.46
N TYR A 47 6.33 11.62 16.49
CA TYR A 47 5.77 12.34 15.34
C TYR A 47 6.88 12.67 14.34
N TYR A 48 7.25 11.65 13.55
CA TYR A 48 8.36 11.67 12.61
C TYR A 48 8.03 12.44 11.32
N SER A 49 9.05 12.83 10.57
CA SER A 49 8.88 13.33 9.20
C SER A 49 9.11 12.20 8.20
N SER A 50 8.20 12.03 7.25
CA SER A 50 8.28 10.94 6.24
C SER A 50 9.47 11.11 5.30
N ILE A 51 9.93 12.35 5.10
CA ILE A 51 11.08 12.68 4.26
C ILE A 51 12.43 12.28 4.87
N ASP A 52 12.47 11.95 6.16
CA ASP A 52 13.71 11.60 6.86
C ASP A 52 14.20 10.22 6.41
N TYR A 53 15.40 10.16 5.79
CA TYR A 53 16.01 8.90 5.34
C TYR A 53 16.10 7.83 6.44
N GLU A 54 16.43 8.24 7.67
CA GLU A 54 16.55 7.31 8.80
C GLU A 54 15.20 6.68 9.15
N ILE A 55 14.11 7.44 9.08
CA ILE A 55 12.76 6.95 9.37
C ILE A 55 12.31 6.00 8.28
N ILE A 56 12.47 6.38 7.01
CA ILE A 56 12.15 5.51 5.87
C ILE A 56 12.93 4.19 6.02
N GLU A 57 14.24 4.24 6.27
CA GLU A 57 15.04 3.03 6.40
C GLU A 57 14.61 2.15 7.58
N LYS A 58 14.25 2.73 8.73
CA LYS A 58 13.70 1.98 9.86
C LYS A 58 12.37 1.30 9.52
N GLN A 59 11.46 1.99 8.82
CA GLN A 59 10.20 1.41 8.34
C GLN A 59 10.45 0.26 7.35
N ILE A 60 11.31 0.47 6.35
CA ILE A 60 11.64 -0.56 5.35
C ILE A 60 12.28 -1.80 6.01
N LYS A 61 13.12 -1.63 7.04
CA LYS A 61 13.66 -2.76 7.82
C LYS A 61 12.56 -3.58 8.48
N LEU A 62 11.63 -2.93 9.18
CA LEU A 62 10.52 -3.65 9.81
C LEU A 62 9.60 -4.33 8.79
N ILE A 63 9.31 -3.67 7.66
CA ILE A 63 8.53 -4.22 6.55
C ILE A 63 9.21 -5.48 5.99
N LYS A 64 10.54 -5.42 5.78
CA LYS A 64 11.33 -6.55 5.31
C LYS A 64 11.32 -7.70 6.31
N GLU A 65 11.50 -7.40 7.60
CA GLU A 65 11.45 -8.38 8.69
C GLU A 65 10.07 -9.04 8.82
N ALA A 66 8.99 -8.34 8.44
CA ALA A 66 7.64 -8.88 8.39
C ALA A 66 7.37 -9.74 7.14
N ASN A 67 8.34 -9.92 6.25
CA ASN A 67 8.20 -10.60 4.95
C ASN A 67 7.13 -9.96 4.03
N ILE A 68 6.95 -8.65 4.12
CA ILE A 68 6.14 -7.88 3.15
C ILE A 68 7.01 -7.63 1.91
N ASP A 69 6.43 -7.76 0.71
CA ASP A 69 7.16 -7.73 -0.57
C ASP A 69 7.03 -6.42 -1.33
N VAL A 70 5.89 -5.73 -1.17
CA VAL A 70 5.49 -4.61 -2.02
C VAL A 70 4.91 -3.46 -1.18
N LEU A 71 5.32 -2.24 -1.51
CA LEU A 71 4.68 -1.01 -1.03
C LEU A 71 3.71 -0.47 -2.09
N PHE A 72 2.49 -0.17 -1.70
CA PHE A 72 1.60 0.69 -2.48
C PHE A 72 1.69 2.10 -1.89
N ILE A 73 2.45 2.97 -2.55
CA ILE A 73 2.79 4.29 -2.03
C ILE A 73 1.68 5.28 -2.40
N SER A 74 1.00 5.83 -1.40
CA SER A 74 0.05 6.95 -1.58
C SER A 74 0.80 8.17 -2.13
N TRP A 75 0.34 8.70 -3.26
CA TRP A 75 1.06 9.70 -4.03
C TRP A 75 0.14 10.80 -4.57
N TRP A 76 0.42 12.05 -4.16
CA TRP A 76 -0.42 13.23 -4.40
C TRP A 76 0.03 14.10 -5.58
N GLY A 77 0.60 13.48 -6.61
CA GLY A 77 0.90 14.19 -7.86
C GLY A 77 2.32 14.77 -7.97
N PRO A 78 2.73 15.21 -9.17
CA PRO A 78 4.09 15.71 -9.43
C PRO A 78 4.48 16.90 -8.54
N GLY A 79 5.66 16.84 -7.91
CA GLY A 79 6.19 17.94 -7.10
C GLY A 79 5.54 18.13 -5.73
N SER A 80 4.62 17.24 -5.33
CA SER A 80 4.10 17.17 -3.97
C SER A 80 5.18 16.75 -2.96
N TYR A 81 4.90 16.92 -1.67
CA TYR A 81 5.77 16.39 -0.61
C TYR A 81 5.91 14.86 -0.77
N GLU A 82 4.80 14.18 -1.05
CA GLU A 82 4.74 12.73 -1.23
C GLU A 82 5.52 12.26 -2.46
N ASP A 83 5.57 13.08 -3.53
CA ASP A 83 6.42 12.82 -4.69
C ASP A 83 7.91 12.90 -4.38
N GLU A 84 8.33 13.82 -3.50
CA GLU A 84 9.71 13.84 -3.03
C GLU A 84 10.03 12.63 -2.14
N VAL A 85 9.15 12.32 -1.17
CA VAL A 85 9.37 11.19 -0.26
C VAL A 85 9.36 9.86 -1.01
N ALA A 86 8.42 9.65 -1.94
CA ALA A 86 8.33 8.43 -2.74
C ALA A 86 9.64 8.14 -3.49
N LYS A 87 10.29 9.16 -4.07
CA LYS A 87 11.61 8.98 -4.73
C LYS A 87 12.66 8.43 -3.76
N ARG A 88 12.72 8.97 -2.54
CA ARG A 88 13.64 8.48 -1.48
C ARG A 88 13.32 7.04 -1.08
N VAL A 89 12.04 6.70 -0.98
CA VAL A 89 11.59 5.32 -0.71
C VAL A 89 12.11 4.37 -1.80
N PHE A 90 11.93 4.71 -3.08
CA PHE A 90 12.42 3.90 -4.21
C PHE A 90 13.95 3.69 -4.19
N GLU A 91 14.73 4.69 -3.77
CA GLU A 91 16.19 4.55 -3.59
C GLU A 91 16.55 3.57 -2.46
N ILE A 92 15.81 3.61 -1.35
CA ILE A 92 16.08 2.78 -0.17
C ILE A 92 15.68 1.33 -0.41
N ILE A 93 14.47 1.07 -0.93
CA ILE A 93 13.90 -0.29 -1.06
C ILE A 93 14.77 -1.22 -1.91
N ARG A 94 15.55 -0.67 -2.85
CA ARG A 94 16.50 -1.42 -3.68
C ARG A 94 17.52 -2.20 -2.87
N LYS A 95 17.94 -1.69 -1.72
CA LYS A 95 18.88 -2.38 -0.81
C LYS A 95 18.24 -3.53 -0.04
N TYR A 96 16.92 -3.53 0.09
CA TYR A 96 16.17 -4.47 0.94
C TYR A 96 15.42 -5.55 0.14
N GLY A 97 15.49 -5.50 -1.19
CA GLY A 97 14.74 -6.40 -2.07
C GLY A 97 13.23 -6.23 -1.90
N ILE A 98 12.78 -5.02 -1.58
CA ILE A 98 11.38 -4.61 -1.52
C ILE A 98 11.04 -3.95 -2.85
N ARG A 99 9.81 -4.18 -3.32
CA ARG A 99 9.28 -3.54 -4.53
C ARG A 99 8.25 -2.48 -4.17
N ALA A 100 7.93 -1.59 -5.11
CA ALA A 100 6.88 -0.60 -4.88
C ALA A 100 6.11 -0.25 -6.17
N SER A 101 4.86 0.17 -5.99
CA SER A 101 4.02 0.76 -7.02
C SER A 101 3.46 2.09 -6.53
N ILE A 102 3.18 2.98 -7.47
CA ILE A 102 2.53 4.27 -7.20
C ILE A 102 1.02 4.08 -7.14
N MET A 103 0.41 4.58 -6.07
CA MET A 103 -1.04 4.74 -5.92
C MET A 103 -1.38 6.23 -6.05
N ILE A 104 -2.02 6.59 -7.16
CA ILE A 104 -2.38 7.96 -7.45
C ILE A 104 -3.58 8.36 -6.59
N GLU A 105 -3.41 9.40 -5.78
CA GLU A 105 -4.47 10.00 -4.98
C GLU A 105 -5.21 11.08 -5.79
N PRO A 106 -6.48 11.41 -5.44
CA PRO A 106 -7.29 12.38 -6.17
C PRO A 106 -6.89 13.83 -5.91
N TYR A 107 -5.64 14.18 -6.23
CA TYR A 107 -5.04 15.49 -5.97
C TYR A 107 -5.59 16.64 -6.82
N LEU A 108 -6.43 16.37 -7.83
CA LEU A 108 -7.15 17.40 -8.59
C LEU A 108 -8.53 17.71 -7.98
N GLY A 109 -8.99 16.92 -7.02
CA GLY A 109 -10.32 17.01 -6.41
C GLY A 109 -11.16 15.75 -6.64
N LEU A 110 -12.38 15.75 -6.11
CA LEU A 110 -13.27 14.59 -6.09
C LEU A 110 -14.22 14.48 -7.30
N ASP A 111 -14.09 15.36 -8.30
CA ASP A 111 -14.85 15.23 -9.54
C ASP A 111 -14.17 14.20 -10.47
N PRO A 112 -14.81 13.05 -10.79
CA PRO A 112 -14.21 12.03 -11.64
C PRO A 112 -13.88 12.51 -13.07
N SER A 113 -14.53 13.58 -13.56
CA SER A 113 -14.30 14.13 -14.91
C SER A 113 -12.92 14.79 -15.08
N LEU A 114 -12.26 15.12 -13.96
CA LEU A 114 -10.90 15.65 -13.94
C LEU A 114 -9.85 14.63 -14.39
N TYR A 115 -10.17 13.33 -14.28
CA TYR A 115 -9.25 12.22 -14.52
C TYR A 115 -9.48 11.53 -15.87
N ASN A 116 -9.61 12.34 -16.92
CA ASN A 116 -9.82 11.90 -18.30
C ASN A 116 -8.54 11.39 -18.99
N GLU A 117 -8.64 11.01 -20.26
CA GLU A 117 -7.51 10.52 -21.07
C GLU A 117 -6.27 11.45 -21.03
N SER A 118 -6.45 12.77 -21.10
CA SER A 118 -5.34 13.74 -21.08
C SER A 118 -4.60 13.73 -19.76
N PHE A 119 -5.32 13.54 -18.65
CA PHE A 119 -4.71 13.32 -17.33
C PHE A 119 -3.85 12.06 -17.35
N TRP A 120 -4.39 10.93 -17.83
CA TRP A 120 -3.68 9.66 -17.86
C TRP A 120 -2.43 9.68 -18.75
N ILE A 121 -2.49 10.29 -19.94
CA ILE A 121 -1.32 10.46 -20.82
C ILE A 121 -0.20 11.20 -20.08
N LYS A 122 -0.53 12.32 -19.42
CA LYS A 122 0.46 13.14 -18.71
C LYS A 122 1.03 12.41 -17.49
N ILE A 123 0.17 11.78 -16.70
CA ILE A 123 0.58 11.15 -15.44
C ILE A 123 1.38 9.88 -15.66
N LEU A 124 1.00 9.05 -16.64
CA LEU A 124 1.77 7.86 -17.01
C LEU A 124 3.14 8.23 -17.56
N LYS A 125 3.24 9.31 -18.37
CA LYS A 125 4.54 9.82 -18.81
C LYS A 125 5.41 10.25 -17.63
N TYR A 126 4.83 10.94 -16.65
CA TYR A 126 5.54 11.35 -15.45
C TYR A 126 6.01 10.15 -14.62
N ILE A 127 5.10 9.22 -14.31
CA ILE A 127 5.40 8.03 -13.50
C ILE A 127 6.42 7.15 -14.20
N SER A 128 6.30 6.97 -15.52
CA SER A 128 7.26 6.21 -16.32
C SER A 128 8.66 6.79 -16.19
N ARG A 129 8.81 8.11 -16.39
CA ARG A 129 10.11 8.78 -16.38
C ARG A 129 10.76 8.83 -14.99
N ASN A 130 9.97 9.03 -13.93
CA ASN A 130 10.51 9.31 -12.59
C ASN A 130 10.54 8.08 -11.68
N TYR A 131 9.72 7.06 -11.96
CA TYR A 131 9.62 5.88 -11.12
C TYR A 131 9.91 4.58 -11.88
N ILE A 132 9.21 4.31 -12.98
CA ILE A 132 9.31 2.99 -13.64
C ILE A 132 10.67 2.81 -14.34
N GLN A 133 11.12 3.80 -15.13
CA GLN A 133 12.39 3.69 -15.84
C GLN A 133 13.60 3.68 -14.89
N PRO A 134 13.72 4.60 -13.90
CA PRO A 134 14.89 4.63 -13.02
C PRO A 134 14.93 3.47 -12.02
N TYR A 135 13.77 2.88 -11.71
CA TYR A 135 13.62 1.83 -10.70
C TYR A 135 12.99 0.55 -11.26
N ASN A 136 13.18 0.22 -12.54
CA ASN A 136 12.57 -0.95 -13.20
C ASN A 136 12.86 -2.31 -12.50
N ASP A 137 13.97 -2.38 -11.77
CA ASP A 137 14.38 -3.53 -10.96
C ASP A 137 13.53 -3.73 -9.70
N VAL A 138 12.94 -2.66 -9.16
CA VAL A 138 12.17 -2.66 -7.92
C VAL A 138 10.75 -2.08 -8.08
N TYR A 139 10.38 -1.60 -9.25
CA TYR A 139 9.01 -1.21 -9.55
C TYR A 139 8.16 -2.48 -9.69
N PHE A 140 7.12 -2.59 -8.87
CA PHE A 140 6.31 -3.80 -8.83
C PHE A 140 5.52 -3.98 -10.12
N LYS A 141 5.50 -5.23 -10.60
CA LYS A 141 4.81 -5.64 -11.81
C LYS A 141 3.74 -6.65 -11.45
N LEU A 142 2.51 -6.40 -11.89
CA LEU A 142 1.40 -7.33 -11.82
C LEU A 142 1.13 -7.82 -13.24
N GLU A 143 0.91 -9.13 -13.42
CA GLU A 143 0.66 -9.72 -14.75
C GLU A 143 1.75 -9.40 -15.80
N GLY A 144 2.99 -9.23 -15.34
CA GLY A 144 4.15 -8.91 -16.17
C GLY A 144 4.31 -7.42 -16.54
N LYS A 145 3.37 -6.54 -16.15
CA LYS A 145 3.38 -5.11 -16.47
C LYS A 145 3.54 -4.25 -15.21
N PRO A 146 4.13 -3.04 -15.29
CA PRO A 146 4.16 -2.13 -14.16
C PRO A 146 2.75 -1.87 -13.62
N LEU A 147 2.55 -2.08 -12.32
CA LEU A 147 1.27 -1.84 -11.67
C LEU A 147 1.14 -0.36 -11.31
N ILE A 148 0.08 0.28 -11.80
CA ILE A 148 -0.37 1.60 -11.36
C ILE A 148 -1.67 1.42 -10.58
N LEU A 149 -1.74 1.95 -9.36
CA LEU A 149 -2.98 2.03 -8.61
C LEU A 149 -3.53 3.46 -8.67
N ALA A 150 -4.84 3.61 -8.52
CA ALA A 150 -5.45 4.91 -8.35
C ALA A 150 -6.62 4.83 -7.36
N PHE A 151 -6.67 5.76 -6.41
CA PHE A 151 -7.74 5.83 -5.43
C PHE A 151 -8.98 6.50 -6.03
N ASN A 152 -10.17 6.00 -5.69
CA ASN A 152 -11.42 6.56 -6.17
C ASN A 152 -11.52 8.06 -5.78
N PRO A 153 -12.07 8.91 -6.65
CA PRO A 153 -12.87 8.62 -7.84
C PRO A 153 -12.07 8.43 -9.15
N ILE A 154 -10.74 8.42 -9.10
CA ILE A 154 -9.91 8.23 -10.31
C ILE A 154 -10.26 6.87 -10.94
N GLY A 155 -10.48 6.84 -12.25
CA GLY A 155 -10.81 5.60 -12.96
C GLY A 155 -12.30 5.25 -13.03
N GLN A 156 -13.16 5.90 -12.24
CA GLN A 156 -14.60 5.60 -12.22
C GLN A 156 -15.31 6.02 -13.50
N LEU A 157 -15.01 7.22 -14.03
CA LEU A 157 -15.61 7.71 -15.29
C LEU A 157 -14.79 7.32 -16.52
N TYR A 158 -13.47 7.31 -16.40
CA TYR A 158 -12.54 6.94 -17.48
C TYR A 158 -11.60 5.85 -16.98
N ASN A 159 -11.79 4.62 -17.45
CA ASN A 159 -10.91 3.49 -17.13
C ASN A 159 -9.75 3.42 -18.15
N PRO A 160 -8.48 3.58 -17.71
CA PRO A 160 -7.31 3.63 -18.60
C PRO A 160 -6.90 2.27 -19.19
N GLU A 161 -7.45 1.15 -18.73
CA GLU A 161 -6.94 -0.19 -19.06
C GLU A 161 -7.01 -0.52 -20.56
N LYS A 162 -8.06 -0.03 -21.24
CA LYS A 162 -8.25 -0.27 -22.68
C LYS A 162 -7.28 0.51 -23.56
N ASP A 163 -6.91 1.70 -23.12
CA ASP A 163 -6.13 2.65 -23.93
C ASP A 163 -4.62 2.55 -23.64
N PHE A 164 -4.23 2.07 -22.45
CA PHE A 164 -2.84 2.01 -22.00
C PHE A 164 -2.38 0.59 -21.66
N ASN A 165 -2.34 -0.30 -22.65
CA ASN A 165 -2.03 -1.72 -22.48
C ASN A 165 -0.61 -2.05 -21.95
N ALA A 166 0.30 -1.08 -21.84
CA ALA A 166 1.65 -1.24 -21.32
C ALA A 166 1.70 -1.37 -19.78
N TYR A 167 0.60 -1.07 -19.11
CA TYR A 167 0.46 -1.09 -17.65
C TYR A 167 -0.62 -2.08 -17.22
N THR A 168 -0.58 -2.46 -15.96
CA THR A 168 -1.72 -3.05 -15.26
C THR A 168 -2.27 -2.00 -14.31
N PHE A 169 -3.58 -1.81 -14.30
CA PHE A 169 -4.26 -0.82 -13.46
C PHE A 169 -5.08 -1.49 -12.37
N ARG A 170 -5.15 -0.87 -11.20
CA ARG A 170 -6.13 -1.20 -10.15
C ARG A 170 -6.71 0.07 -9.57
N ILE A 171 -8.02 0.22 -9.70
CA ILE A 171 -8.78 1.26 -9.02
C ILE A 171 -9.09 0.75 -7.61
N VAL A 172 -8.52 1.42 -6.61
CA VAL A 172 -8.72 1.13 -5.19
C VAL A 172 -9.68 2.15 -4.60
N GLY A 173 -10.47 1.79 -3.61
CA GLY A 173 -11.42 2.74 -3.03
C GLY A 173 -12.23 2.17 -1.89
N ASN A 174 -12.99 3.04 -1.23
CA ASN A 174 -14.01 2.67 -0.27
C ASN A 174 -15.40 2.71 -0.92
N GLY A 175 -16.35 1.99 -0.32
CA GLY A 175 -17.76 2.07 -0.68
C GLY A 175 -18.07 1.40 -2.01
N ILE A 176 -17.60 0.17 -2.23
CA ILE A 176 -18.02 -0.65 -3.38
C ILE A 176 -19.54 -0.78 -3.46
N ASP A 177 -20.23 -0.77 -2.32
CA ASP A 177 -21.68 -0.95 -2.22
C ASP A 177 -22.48 0.30 -2.64
N GLU A 178 -21.88 1.50 -2.59
CA GLU A 178 -22.55 2.79 -2.88
C GLU A 178 -21.87 3.63 -3.97
N GLY A 179 -20.65 3.27 -4.38
CA GLY A 179 -19.77 4.04 -5.28
C GLY A 179 -19.58 3.40 -6.66
N GLY A 180 -19.16 4.21 -7.63
CA GLY A 180 -18.84 3.76 -8.99
C GLY A 180 -17.71 2.70 -9.05
N TYR A 181 -17.41 2.23 -10.27
CA TYR A 181 -16.47 1.14 -10.58
C TYR A 181 -15.15 1.18 -9.77
N GLN A 182 -14.80 0.05 -9.11
CA GLN A 182 -13.59 -0.17 -8.34
C GLN A 182 -13.11 -1.63 -8.55
N ASP A 183 -11.80 -1.86 -8.57
CA ASP A 183 -11.21 -3.19 -8.68
C ASP A 183 -10.98 -3.84 -7.31
N TRP A 184 -10.46 -3.06 -6.34
CA TRP A 184 -10.08 -3.52 -5.01
C TRP A 184 -10.69 -2.63 -3.92
N ASP A 185 -11.42 -3.26 -3.01
CA ASP A 185 -11.98 -2.61 -1.83
C ASP A 185 -10.88 -2.40 -0.78
N LEU A 186 -10.63 -1.15 -0.40
CA LEU A 186 -9.62 -0.79 0.59
C LEU A 186 -10.15 -1.02 2.01
N TRP A 187 -11.43 -0.70 2.24
CA TRP A 187 -12.13 -0.89 3.50
C TRP A 187 -13.55 -1.39 3.25
N PRO A 188 -13.73 -2.71 3.12
CA PRO A 188 -15.06 -3.24 2.87
C PRO A 188 -15.94 -3.09 4.10
N ASP A 189 -17.11 -2.47 3.95
CA ASP A 189 -18.05 -2.24 5.04
C ASP A 189 -18.51 -3.56 5.69
N TYR A 190 -18.54 -4.64 4.92
CA TYR A 190 -18.84 -5.99 5.41
C TYR A 190 -17.76 -6.58 6.33
N LEU A 191 -16.58 -5.96 6.45
CA LEU A 191 -15.52 -6.36 7.38
C LEU A 191 -15.49 -5.53 8.68
N VAL A 192 -16.33 -4.50 8.83
CA VAL A 192 -16.32 -3.59 10.00
C VAL A 192 -16.45 -4.33 11.33
N ASN A 193 -17.16 -5.46 11.36
CA ASN A 193 -17.33 -6.30 12.56
C ASN A 193 -16.42 -7.55 12.58
N VAL A 194 -15.52 -7.70 11.61
CA VAL A 194 -14.62 -8.84 11.50
C VAL A 194 -13.28 -8.49 12.11
N LYS A 195 -12.95 -9.16 13.21
CA LYS A 195 -11.67 -8.95 13.92
C LYS A 195 -10.49 -9.21 12.98
N TYR A 196 -9.45 -8.40 13.11
CA TYR A 196 -8.22 -8.49 12.32
C TYR A 196 -7.66 -9.93 12.22
N VAL A 197 -7.64 -10.65 13.34
CA VAL A 197 -7.17 -12.05 13.40
C VAL A 197 -8.05 -13.01 12.61
N ASP A 198 -9.35 -12.78 12.54
CA ASP A 198 -10.28 -13.65 11.82
C ASP A 198 -10.15 -13.47 10.30
N GLN A 199 -9.84 -12.25 9.84
CA GLN A 199 -9.48 -12.00 8.44
C GLN A 199 -8.23 -12.81 8.04
N TRP A 200 -7.17 -12.78 8.87
CA TRP A 200 -5.98 -13.59 8.66
C TRP A 200 -6.23 -15.10 8.69
N ARG A 201 -7.10 -15.58 9.60
CA ARG A 201 -7.49 -17.00 9.64
C ARG A 201 -8.19 -17.42 8.35
N TYR A 202 -9.06 -16.58 7.81
CA TYR A 202 -9.69 -16.81 6.51
C TYR A 202 -8.65 -16.88 5.38
N ILE A 203 -7.70 -15.95 5.35
CA ILE A 203 -6.61 -15.93 4.37
C ILE A 203 -5.80 -17.24 4.44
N VAL A 204 -5.36 -17.65 5.63
CA VAL A 204 -4.61 -18.90 5.81
C VAL A 204 -5.42 -20.12 5.33
N LYS A 205 -6.72 -20.16 5.65
CA LYS A 205 -7.62 -21.25 5.22
C LYS A 205 -7.75 -21.31 3.69
N ASN A 206 -7.72 -20.17 3.01
CA ASN A 206 -7.95 -20.06 1.56
C ASN A 206 -6.67 -19.77 0.75
N ARG A 207 -5.48 -19.84 1.37
CA ARG A 207 -4.20 -19.40 0.81
C ARG A 207 -3.86 -19.98 -0.57
N CYS A 208 -4.29 -21.20 -0.88
CA CYS A 208 -4.05 -21.81 -2.21
C CYS A 208 -4.75 -21.08 -3.36
N LEU A 209 -5.81 -20.32 -3.07
CA LEU A 209 -6.57 -19.51 -4.03
C LEU A 209 -6.07 -18.07 -4.12
N ILE A 210 -5.23 -17.65 -3.18
CA ILE A 210 -4.79 -16.26 -3.05
C ILE A 210 -3.43 -16.11 -3.74
N ARG A 211 -3.26 -15.01 -4.47
CA ARG A 211 -2.01 -14.66 -5.18
C ARG A 211 -1.42 -13.35 -4.73
N ILE A 212 -2.25 -12.46 -4.18
CA ILE A 212 -1.85 -11.21 -3.58
C ILE A 212 -2.69 -10.95 -2.32
N ILE A 213 -2.06 -10.43 -1.29
CA ILE A 213 -2.69 -9.93 -0.07
C ILE A 213 -2.23 -8.48 0.07
N ALA A 214 -3.15 -7.52 0.07
CA ALA A 214 -2.85 -6.12 0.33
C ALA A 214 -3.31 -5.78 1.75
N ILE A 215 -2.37 -5.35 2.59
CA ILE A 215 -2.64 -5.01 3.99
C ILE A 215 -2.93 -3.52 4.08
N TYR A 216 -4.14 -3.19 4.51
CA TYR A 216 -4.53 -1.84 4.89
C TYR A 216 -4.40 -1.68 6.42
N SER A 217 -3.39 -0.98 6.93
CA SER A 217 -2.31 -0.24 6.24
C SER A 217 -0.99 -0.32 7.04
N TRP A 218 0.13 0.16 6.47
CA TRP A 218 1.37 0.31 7.25
C TRP A 218 1.19 1.38 8.32
N ASN A 219 0.75 2.57 7.93
CA ASN A 219 0.82 3.76 8.77
C ASN A 219 -0.28 4.78 8.47
N GLU A 220 -1.51 4.35 8.17
CA GLU A 220 -2.66 5.27 8.14
C GLU A 220 -3.18 5.50 9.57
N TYR A 221 -2.64 6.52 10.23
CA TYR A 221 -2.95 6.81 11.63
C TYR A 221 -4.28 7.54 11.81
N HIS A 222 -4.78 8.27 10.79
CA HIS A 222 -6.07 8.95 10.91
C HIS A 222 -7.23 7.96 10.98
N GLU A 223 -7.09 6.83 10.29
CA GLU A 223 -8.11 5.77 10.27
C GLU A 223 -7.83 4.63 11.26
N ARG A 224 -6.75 4.74 12.04
CA ARG A 224 -6.34 3.74 13.04
C ARG A 224 -6.19 2.33 12.45
N SER A 225 -5.70 2.23 11.22
CA SER A 225 -5.48 0.96 10.52
C SER A 225 -3.99 0.56 10.44
N ALA A 226 -3.11 1.37 11.03
CA ALA A 226 -1.66 1.19 11.01
C ALA A 226 -1.22 -0.15 11.66
N ILE A 227 -0.35 -0.90 10.98
CA ILE A 227 0.40 -2.03 11.56
C ILE A 227 1.82 -1.66 12.00
N GLU A 228 2.31 -0.48 11.62
CA GLU A 228 3.57 0.08 12.11
C GLU A 228 3.53 0.13 13.65
N PRO A 229 4.61 -0.23 14.36
CA PRO A 229 4.58 -0.19 15.82
C PRO A 229 4.23 1.20 16.38
N HIS A 230 3.19 1.26 17.21
CA HIS A 230 2.66 2.50 17.78
C HIS A 230 1.99 2.27 19.12
N PHE A 231 2.00 3.28 19.98
CA PHE A 231 1.25 3.30 21.23
C PHE A 231 -0.23 3.58 20.91
N ASP A 232 -1.07 2.56 21.07
CA ASP A 232 -2.53 2.61 21.02
C ASP A 232 -3.06 2.69 22.47
N VAL A 233 -4.04 3.55 22.71
CA VAL A 233 -4.71 3.69 24.01
C VAL A 233 -5.40 2.41 24.50
N SER A 234 -5.74 1.50 23.57
CA SER A 234 -6.48 0.27 23.83
C SER A 234 -5.60 -0.99 23.88
N ILE A 235 -4.34 -0.91 23.46
CA ILE A 235 -3.43 -2.06 23.36
C ILE A 235 -2.09 -1.75 24.05
N PRO A 236 -1.74 -2.45 25.14
CA PRO A 236 -0.52 -2.16 25.89
C PRO A 236 0.80 -2.41 25.15
N ASN A 237 0.80 -3.30 24.16
CA ASN A 237 2.00 -3.67 23.40
C ASN A 237 2.04 -2.91 22.06
N PRO A 238 2.99 -1.96 21.87
CA PRO A 238 3.07 -1.16 20.65
C PRO A 238 3.32 -1.97 19.38
N SER A 239 3.86 -3.18 19.50
CA SER A 239 4.17 -4.06 18.37
C SER A 239 3.07 -5.11 18.11
N TYR A 240 1.92 -5.04 18.78
CA TYR A 240 0.88 -6.08 18.70
C TYR A 240 0.45 -6.40 17.26
N PHE A 241 0.03 -5.39 16.49
CA PHE A 241 -0.42 -5.58 15.11
C PHE A 241 0.73 -5.98 14.18
N TYR A 242 1.92 -5.40 14.38
CA TYR A 242 3.13 -5.76 13.65
C TYR A 242 3.46 -7.27 13.82
N GLU A 243 3.53 -7.77 15.05
CA GLU A 243 3.90 -9.15 15.35
C GLU A 243 2.83 -10.16 14.89
N ILE A 244 1.54 -9.83 15.04
CA ILE A 244 0.46 -10.67 14.52
C ILE A 244 0.56 -10.77 12.99
N THR A 245 0.73 -9.64 12.31
CA THR A 245 0.87 -9.59 10.86
C THR A 245 2.05 -10.44 10.38
N LYS A 246 3.23 -10.22 10.97
CA LYS A 246 4.45 -10.97 10.67
C LYS A 246 4.27 -12.48 10.85
N ASN A 247 3.63 -12.90 11.94
CA ASN A 247 3.35 -14.32 12.20
C ASN A 247 2.40 -14.92 11.14
N TYR A 248 1.33 -14.21 10.78
CA TYR A 248 0.40 -14.71 9.77
C TYR A 248 0.98 -14.71 8.35
N ILE A 249 1.80 -13.72 7.99
CA ILE A 249 2.56 -13.75 6.74
C ILE A 249 3.45 -14.99 6.69
N SER A 250 4.14 -15.32 7.79
CA SER A 250 4.95 -16.54 7.87
C SER A 250 4.12 -17.81 7.61
N LYS A 251 2.91 -17.91 8.19
CA LYS A 251 2.00 -19.05 7.97
C LYS A 251 1.50 -19.14 6.52
N VAL A 252 1.36 -18.01 5.86
CA VAL A 252 0.92 -17.94 4.46
C VAL A 252 2.06 -18.31 3.51
N LYS A 253 3.31 -17.88 3.78
CA LYS A 253 4.46 -18.11 2.91
C LYS A 253 5.19 -19.44 3.12
N HIS A 254 5.36 -19.92 4.35
CA HIS A 254 6.23 -21.05 4.67
C HIS A 254 5.46 -22.35 4.95
N PHE A 255 4.68 -22.81 3.98
CA PHE A 255 3.97 -24.09 4.08
C PHE A 255 4.80 -25.25 3.50
N GLU A 256 5.82 -25.71 4.24
CA GLU A 256 6.33 -27.09 4.21
C GLU A 256 6.95 -27.43 5.60
N GLN A 257 6.61 -28.60 6.14
CA GLN A 257 7.01 -29.22 7.44
C GLN A 257 6.05 -29.10 8.63
N ASP A 258 4.78 -29.49 8.45
CA ASP A 258 4.05 -30.30 9.45
C ASP A 258 3.29 -31.42 8.73
#